data_AF-A0A3S1BCP1-F1
#
_entry.id   AF-A0A3S1BCP1-F1
#
_cell.length_a   1.000
_cell.length_b   1.000
_cell.length_c   1.000
_cell.angle_alpha   90.00
_cell.angle_beta   90.00
_cell.angle_gamma   90.00
#
_symmetry.space_group_name_H-M   'P 1'
#
loop_
_entity.id
_entity.type
_entity.pdbx_description
1 polymer ?
#
loop_
_entity_poly.entity_id
_entity_poly.type
_entity_poly.pdbx_seq_one_letter_code
_entity_poly.pdbx_strand_id
1 'polypeptide(L)'
;MLIDGLDKLKLSKEGLCEMEYEQRMTHISCLPVELIIYILHWVVSSDLDLRSLDMFAMVCKGFYMCARDERVWKKACLKVWGLNLGNAKKYGSSWRRMMIERPHILFDGCYISKVTYVRPGEQGLDSFYRPFHLVEYFRYIRFFPN
;
A
#
# COMPACT_ATOMS: atom_id res chain seq x y z
N MET A 1 -4.49 -15.37 6.17
CA MET A 1 -5.15 -15.93 7.37
C MET A 1 -5.94 -14.89 8.17
N LEU A 2 -5.46 -13.67 8.47
CA LEU A 2 -6.30 -12.60 9.07
C LEU A 2 -7.09 -11.76 8.04
N ILE A 3 -6.65 -11.74 6.78
CA ILE A 3 -7.20 -10.84 5.74
C ILE A 3 -8.49 -11.43 5.12
N ASP A 4 -8.59 -12.75 5.02
CA ASP A 4 -9.69 -13.44 4.30
C ASP A 4 -11.06 -13.31 5.00
N GLY A 5 -11.08 -13.00 6.30
CA GLY A 5 -12.32 -12.79 7.05
C GLY A 5 -13.00 -11.46 6.73
N LEU A 6 -12.24 -10.45 6.31
CA LEU A 6 -12.73 -9.09 6.12
C LEU A 6 -13.39 -8.88 4.74
N ASP A 7 -13.13 -9.76 3.77
CA ASP A 7 -13.75 -9.71 2.44
C ASP A 7 -15.25 -10.09 2.47
N LYS A 8 -15.72 -10.67 3.58
CA LYS A 8 -17.13 -11.06 3.79
C LYS A 8 -17.95 -9.99 4.52
N LEU A 9 -17.36 -8.84 4.85
CA LEU A 9 -18.07 -7.77 5.53
C LEU A 9 -19.18 -7.24 4.61
N LYS A 10 -20.39 -7.10 5.17
CA LYS A 10 -21.50 -6.39 4.52
C LYS A 10 -21.72 -5.08 5.24
N LEU A 11 -22.16 -4.06 4.50
CA LEU A 11 -22.64 -2.80 5.07
C LEU A 11 -23.82 -3.10 6.00
N SER A 12 -23.86 -2.48 7.18
CA SER A 12 -25.08 -2.48 7.99
C SER A 12 -26.15 -1.62 7.30
N LYS A 13 -27.41 -1.81 7.67
CA LYS A 13 -28.52 -1.01 7.14
C LYS A 13 -28.47 0.46 7.58
N GLU A 14 -27.59 0.81 8.53
CA GLU A 14 -27.56 2.11 9.23
C GLU A 14 -26.67 3.16 8.57
N GLY A 15 -26.05 2.83 7.43
CA GLY A 15 -25.21 3.77 6.66
C GLY A 15 -23.73 3.44 6.73
N LEU A 16 -22.88 4.35 6.22
CA LEU A 16 -21.44 4.12 6.12
C LEU A 16 -20.69 4.34 7.44
N CYS A 17 -21.08 5.38 8.17
CA CYS A 17 -20.48 5.77 9.44
C CYS A 17 -21.51 6.54 10.24
N GLU A 18 -21.30 6.60 11.56
CA GLU A 18 -22.19 7.25 12.50
C GLU A 18 -21.41 8.31 13.29
N MET A 19 -22.15 9.27 13.85
CA MET A 19 -21.58 10.32 14.68
C MET A 19 -21.35 9.77 16.09
N GLU A 20 -20.11 9.77 16.55
CA GLU A 20 -19.79 9.45 17.95
C GLU A 20 -20.12 10.62 18.89
N TYR A 21 -19.98 11.86 18.40
CA TYR A 21 -20.16 13.09 19.17
C TYR A 21 -21.11 14.04 18.45
N GLU A 22 -21.77 14.93 19.22
CA GLU A 22 -22.57 16.00 18.64
C GLU A 22 -21.71 16.97 17.83
N GLN A 23 -22.10 17.20 16.58
CA GLN A 23 -21.41 18.09 15.67
C GLN A 23 -22.29 19.30 15.35
N ARG A 24 -21.65 20.47 15.21
CA ARG A 24 -22.33 21.72 14.79
C ARG A 24 -22.61 21.77 13.28
N MET A 25 -21.88 21.00 12.49
CA MET A 25 -21.98 20.97 11.03
C MET A 25 -22.47 19.61 10.54
N THR A 26 -22.88 19.54 9.27
CA THR A 26 -23.34 18.31 8.62
C THR A 26 -22.24 17.24 8.65
N HIS A 27 -22.59 16.06 9.15
CA HIS A 27 -21.66 14.93 9.21
C HIS A 27 -21.42 14.30 7.83
N ILE A 28 -20.24 13.70 7.64
CA ILE A 28 -19.87 13.05 6.38
C ILE A 28 -20.78 11.88 6.01
N SER A 29 -21.45 11.25 6.98
CA SER A 29 -22.42 10.17 6.73
C SER A 29 -23.65 10.62 5.96
N CYS A 30 -23.95 11.92 5.93
CA CYS A 30 -25.05 12.46 5.13
C CYS A 30 -24.75 12.40 3.62
N LEU A 31 -23.50 12.16 3.22
CA LEU A 31 -23.10 12.07 1.83
C LEU A 31 -23.44 10.68 1.25
N PRO A 32 -24.10 10.61 0.07
CA PRO A 32 -24.30 9.35 -0.63
C PRO A 32 -22.99 8.61 -0.91
N VAL A 33 -23.04 7.28 -0.84
CA VAL A 33 -21.87 6.41 -1.02
C VAL A 33 -21.19 6.60 -2.37
N GLU A 34 -21.96 6.92 -3.41
CA GLU A 34 -21.49 7.16 -4.76
C GLU A 34 -20.57 8.37 -4.83
N LEU A 35 -20.86 9.41 -4.04
CA LEU A 35 -20.03 10.63 -3.99
C LEU A 35 -18.75 10.36 -3.19
N ILE A 36 -18.81 9.54 -2.15
CA ILE A 36 -17.59 9.10 -1.43
C ILE A 36 -16.69 8.30 -2.38
N ILE A 37 -17.24 7.32 -3.10
CA ILE A 37 -16.48 6.56 -4.11
C ILE A 37 -15.92 7.47 -5.21
N TYR A 38 -16.68 8.49 -5.64
CA TYR A 38 -16.22 9.49 -6.58
C TYR A 38 -15.01 10.29 -6.06
N ILE A 39 -15.04 10.71 -4.79
CA ILE A 39 -13.89 11.36 -4.13
C ILE A 39 -12.69 10.42 -4.08
N LEU A 40 -12.88 9.15 -3.68
CA LEU A 40 -11.80 8.15 -3.65
C LEU A 40 -11.19 7.90 -5.04
N HIS A 41 -12.02 7.92 -6.09
CA HIS A 41 -11.53 7.86 -7.45
C HIS A 41 -10.61 9.04 -7.81
N TRP A 42 -10.89 10.26 -7.33
CA TRP A 42 -10.02 11.41 -7.52
C TRP A 42 -8.68 11.24 -6.80
N VAL A 43 -8.70 10.82 -5.53
CA VAL A 43 -7.48 10.59 -4.72
C VAL A 43 -6.51 9.63 -5.44
N VAL A 44 -7.03 8.53 -5.98
CA VAL A 44 -6.20 7.54 -6.70
C VAL A 44 -5.80 8.01 -8.10
N SER A 45 -6.64 8.80 -8.79
CA SER A 45 -6.37 9.20 -10.18
C SER A 45 -5.28 10.27 -10.28
N SER A 46 -5.31 11.31 -9.43
CA SER A 46 -4.38 12.45 -9.49
C SER A 46 -2.96 12.03 -9.10
N ASP A 47 -2.80 11.43 -7.92
CA ASP A 47 -1.48 11.23 -7.30
C ASP A 47 -1.14 9.76 -7.03
N LEU A 48 -2.07 8.82 -7.34
CA LEU A 48 -1.93 7.41 -6.94
C LEU A 48 -1.70 7.28 -5.42
N ASP A 49 -2.38 8.11 -4.63
CA ASP A 49 -2.19 8.13 -3.18
C ASP A 49 -2.95 6.98 -2.51
N LEU A 50 -2.33 5.80 -2.56
CA LEU A 50 -2.84 4.60 -1.89
C LEU A 50 -2.74 4.70 -0.37
N ARG A 51 -1.81 5.52 0.14
CA ARG A 51 -1.63 5.71 1.57
C ARG A 51 -2.84 6.43 2.18
N SER A 52 -3.31 7.49 1.54
CA SER A 52 -4.54 8.17 1.96
C SER A 52 -5.77 7.28 1.84
N LEU A 53 -5.83 6.41 0.81
CA LEU A 53 -6.89 5.42 0.67
C LEU A 53 -6.91 4.42 1.84
N ASP A 54 -5.75 3.93 2.27
CA ASP A 54 -5.62 3.03 3.41
C ASP A 54 -5.92 3.75 4.74
N MET A 55 -5.48 5.01 4.91
CA MET A 55 -5.86 5.82 6.07
C MET A 55 -7.37 6.01 6.17
N PHE A 56 -8.03 6.30 5.05
CA PHE A 56 -9.48 6.38 4.97
C PHE A 56 -10.15 5.05 5.36
N ALA A 57 -9.61 3.92 4.88
CA ALA A 57 -10.12 2.59 5.20
C ALA A 57 -10.02 2.22 6.70
N MET A 58 -9.12 2.85 7.46
CA MET A 58 -8.93 2.58 8.88
C MET A 58 -9.92 3.31 9.80
N VAL A 59 -10.69 4.28 9.28
CA VAL A 59 -11.58 5.12 10.10
C VAL A 59 -12.78 4.33 10.63
N CYS A 60 -13.48 3.61 9.76
CA CYS A 60 -14.65 2.83 10.14
C CYS A 60 -14.90 1.65 9.18
N LYS A 61 -15.81 0.76 9.56
CA LYS A 61 -16.19 -0.41 8.75
C LYS A 61 -16.76 -0.02 7.38
N GLY A 62 -17.59 1.03 7.26
CA GLY A 62 -18.15 1.43 5.96
C GLY A 62 -17.08 2.00 5.03
N PHE A 63 -16.17 2.81 5.55
CA PHE A 63 -15.06 3.37 4.77
C PHE A 63 -14.06 2.30 4.34
N TYR A 64 -13.80 1.33 5.21
CA TYR A 64 -13.05 0.12 4.87
C TYR A 64 -13.64 -0.60 3.64
N MET A 65 -14.97 -0.68 3.54
CA MET A 65 -15.66 -1.28 2.39
C MET A 65 -15.55 -0.41 1.14
N CYS A 66 -15.80 0.90 1.24
CA CYS A 66 -15.69 1.83 0.11
C CYS A 66 -14.28 1.89 -0.48
N ALA A 67 -13.25 1.88 0.37
CA ALA A 67 -11.85 1.88 -0.08
C ALA A 67 -11.47 0.63 -0.88
N ARG A 68 -12.25 -0.44 -0.78
CA ARG A 68 -12.05 -1.71 -1.51
C ARG A 68 -12.84 -1.79 -2.80
N ASP A 69 -13.45 -0.68 -3.24
CA ASP A 69 -14.14 -0.65 -4.53
C ASP A 69 -13.22 -1.06 -5.69
N GLU A 70 -13.65 -2.09 -6.41
CA GLU A 70 -12.86 -2.73 -7.47
C GLU A 70 -12.52 -1.77 -8.62
N ARG A 71 -13.34 -0.74 -8.86
CA ARG A 71 -13.09 0.27 -9.90
C ARG A 71 -11.94 1.18 -9.49
N VAL A 72 -11.85 1.53 -8.20
CA VAL A 72 -10.75 2.35 -7.66
C VAL A 72 -9.42 1.62 -7.86
N TRP A 73 -9.37 0.35 -7.47
CA TRP A 73 -8.17 -0.48 -7.64
C TRP A 73 -7.83 -0.76 -9.11
N LYS A 74 -8.83 -0.92 -9.99
CA LYS A 74 -8.59 -1.04 -11.43
C LYS A 74 -7.86 0.18 -11.99
N LYS A 75 -8.28 1.39 -11.60
CA LYS A 75 -7.61 2.63 -12.00
C LYS A 75 -6.19 2.72 -11.45
N ALA A 76 -5.98 2.33 -10.19
CA ALA A 76 -4.64 2.27 -9.59
C ALA A 76 -3.71 1.35 -10.41
N CYS A 77 -4.15 0.13 -10.69
CA CYS A 77 -3.40 -0.82 -11.50
C CYS A 77 -3.12 -0.29 -12.92
N LEU A 78 -4.10 0.37 -13.54
CA LEU A 78 -3.92 1.00 -14.86
C LEU A 78 -2.85 2.08 -14.83
N LYS A 79 -2.78 2.88 -13.76
CA LYS A 79 -1.76 3.93 -13.61
C LYS A 79 -0.35 3.36 -13.40
N VAL A 80 -0.23 2.24 -12.69
CA VAL A 80 1.06 1.58 -12.43
C VAL A 80 1.60 0.85 -13.65
N TRP A 81 0.75 0.09 -14.34
CA TRP A 81 1.18 -0.82 -15.40
C TRP A 81 0.80 -0.38 -16.82
N GLY A 82 -0.07 0.61 -16.98
CA GLY A 82 -0.50 1.13 -18.27
C GLY A 82 -1.04 0.03 -19.19
N LEU A 83 -0.51 -0.04 -20.41
CA LEU A 83 -0.89 -1.05 -21.41
C LEU A 83 -0.57 -2.48 -20.96
N ASN A 84 0.38 -2.66 -20.05
CA ASN A 84 0.78 -3.96 -19.49
C ASN A 84 -0.05 -4.34 -18.26
N LEU A 85 -1.30 -3.86 -18.16
CA LEU A 85 -2.18 -4.11 -17.02
C LEU A 85 -2.40 -5.61 -16.77
N GLY A 86 -2.58 -6.42 -17.80
CA GLY A 86 -2.88 -7.84 -17.64
C GLY A 86 -4.31 -8.07 -17.15
N ASN A 87 -4.59 -9.27 -16.61
CA ASN A 87 -5.93 -9.69 -16.22
C ASN A 87 -6.00 -10.06 -14.73
N ALA A 88 -6.91 -9.42 -13.99
CA ALA A 88 -7.15 -9.67 -12.56
C ALA A 88 -7.63 -11.10 -12.25
N LYS A 89 -8.08 -11.88 -13.24
CA LYS A 89 -8.48 -13.29 -13.06
C LYS A 89 -7.38 -14.14 -12.41
N LYS A 90 -6.10 -13.87 -12.69
CA LYS A 90 -4.97 -14.57 -12.06
C LYS A 90 -4.85 -14.31 -10.56
N TYR A 91 -5.50 -13.26 -10.06
CA TYR A 91 -5.43 -12.76 -8.70
C TYR A 91 -6.81 -12.84 -8.02
N GLY A 92 -7.56 -13.91 -8.28
CA GLY A 92 -8.89 -14.12 -7.68
C GLY A 92 -9.96 -13.12 -8.15
N SER A 93 -9.77 -12.51 -9.33
CA SER A 93 -10.65 -11.46 -9.86
C SER A 93 -10.75 -10.22 -8.97
N SER A 94 -9.66 -9.89 -8.24
CA SER A 94 -9.52 -8.66 -7.47
C SER A 94 -8.33 -7.83 -7.97
N TRP A 95 -8.56 -6.61 -8.42
CA TRP A 95 -7.54 -5.64 -8.79
C TRP A 95 -6.71 -5.23 -7.58
N ARG A 96 -7.31 -5.15 -6.40
CA ARG A 96 -6.57 -4.88 -5.16
C ARG A 96 -5.54 -5.96 -4.88
N ARG A 97 -5.95 -7.23 -4.99
CA ARG A 97 -5.05 -8.37 -4.79
C ARG A 97 -3.92 -8.37 -5.81
N MET A 98 -4.24 -8.07 -7.06
CA MET A 98 -3.25 -7.86 -8.11
C MET A 98 -2.28 -6.73 -7.78
N MET A 99 -2.76 -5.60 -7.26
CA MET A 99 -1.93 -4.47 -6.86
C MET A 99 -0.89 -4.87 -5.81
N ILE A 100 -1.28 -5.72 -4.84
CA ILE A 100 -0.41 -6.16 -3.75
C ILE A 100 0.56 -7.26 -4.18
N GLU A 101 0.08 -8.27 -4.90
CA GLU A 101 0.85 -9.48 -5.22
C GLU A 101 1.74 -9.30 -6.45
N ARG A 102 1.37 -8.44 -7.41
CA ARG A 102 2.16 -8.23 -8.62
C ARG A 102 3.33 -7.28 -8.35
N PRO A 103 4.58 -7.68 -8.65
CA PRO A 103 5.74 -6.81 -8.49
C PRO A 103 5.62 -5.51 -9.32
N HIS A 104 5.88 -4.39 -8.67
CA HIS A 104 5.99 -3.06 -9.28
C HIS A 104 6.82 -2.15 -8.37
N ILE A 105 7.19 -0.98 -8.89
CA ILE A 105 7.93 0.03 -8.13
C ILE A 105 6.96 0.75 -7.19
N LEU A 106 7.35 0.85 -5.93
CA LEU A 106 6.66 1.59 -4.88
C LEU A 106 7.35 2.94 -4.71
N PHE A 107 6.55 3.99 -4.80
CA PHE A 107 7.01 5.37 -4.62
C PHE A 107 6.82 5.85 -3.18
N ASP A 108 5.96 5.17 -2.40
CA ASP A 108 5.78 5.41 -0.97
C ASP A 108 6.70 4.48 -0.16
N GLY A 109 7.92 4.95 0.11
CA GLY A 109 8.86 4.26 0.99
C GLY A 109 10.31 4.28 0.53
N CYS A 110 11.09 3.32 1.04
CA CYS A 110 12.50 3.13 0.69
C CYS A 110 12.80 1.63 0.60
N TYR A 111 13.52 1.26 -0.46
CA TYR A 111 14.06 -0.08 -0.63
C TYR A 111 15.37 -0.19 0.14
N ILE A 112 15.55 -1.29 0.86
CA ILE A 112 16.72 -1.55 1.69
C ILE A 112 17.37 -2.84 1.22
N SER A 113 18.66 -2.78 0.89
CA SER A 113 19.48 -3.95 0.56
C SER A 113 20.61 -4.10 1.57
N LYS A 114 20.65 -5.24 2.26
CA LYS A 114 21.77 -5.62 3.12
C LYS A 114 22.90 -6.16 2.26
N VAL A 115 24.07 -5.57 2.38
CA VAL A 115 25.29 -6.03 1.71
C VAL A 115 26.30 -6.44 2.77
N THR A 116 26.80 -7.66 2.64
CA THR A 116 27.80 -8.22 3.54
C THR A 116 28.99 -8.68 2.72
N TYR A 117 30.20 -8.26 3.09
CA TYR A 117 31.44 -8.71 2.45
C TYR A 117 32.54 -8.92 3.48
N VAL A 118 33.49 -9.79 3.14
CA VAL A 118 34.66 -10.07 3.96
C VAL A 118 35.83 -9.23 3.44
N ARG A 119 36.52 -8.51 4.32
CA ARG A 119 37.77 -7.82 3.99
C ARG A 119 38.93 -8.36 4.84
N PRO A 120 40.13 -8.56 4.27
CA PRO A 120 41.33 -8.82 5.07
C PRO A 120 41.58 -7.68 6.07
N GLY A 121 42.01 -8.01 7.27
CA GLY A 121 42.55 -7.06 8.23
C GLY A 121 44.03 -6.78 8.00
N GLU A 122 44.59 -5.86 8.78
CA GLU A 122 46.01 -5.53 8.73
C GLU A 122 46.86 -6.75 9.11
N GLN A 123 47.91 -7.02 8.32
CA GLN A 123 48.85 -8.10 8.61
C GLN A 123 49.77 -7.66 9.74
N GLY A 124 49.84 -8.45 10.82
CA GLY A 124 50.82 -8.24 11.88
C GLY A 124 52.24 -8.54 11.39
N LEU A 125 53.24 -8.18 12.20
CA LEU A 125 54.65 -8.53 11.96
C LEU A 125 54.90 -10.05 11.94
N ASP A 126 53.97 -10.82 12.51
CA ASP A 126 54.03 -12.28 12.58
C ASP A 126 53.13 -12.89 11.48
N SER A 127 53.73 -13.67 10.57
CA SER A 127 53.10 -14.17 9.33
C SER A 127 51.92 -15.14 9.55
N PHE A 128 51.71 -15.55 10.81
CA PHE A 128 50.67 -16.48 11.26
C PHE A 128 49.33 -15.82 11.61
N TYR A 129 49.30 -14.50 11.83
CA TYR A 129 48.05 -13.79 12.19
C TYR A 129 47.44 -13.09 10.97
N ARG A 130 46.34 -13.64 10.43
CA ARG A 130 45.59 -13.10 9.28
C ARG A 130 44.14 -12.80 9.67
N PRO A 131 43.86 -11.65 10.28
CA PRO A 131 42.51 -11.29 10.67
C PRO A 131 41.63 -11.04 9.44
N PHE A 132 40.34 -11.38 9.52
CA PHE A 132 39.33 -11.01 8.54
C PHE A 132 38.20 -10.24 9.23
N HIS A 133 37.69 -9.21 8.56
CA HIS A 133 36.55 -8.44 9.03
C HIS A 133 35.32 -8.79 8.18
N LEU A 134 34.21 -9.12 8.84
CA LEU A 134 32.91 -9.22 8.20
C LEU A 134 32.24 -7.83 8.27
N VAL A 135 32.18 -7.14 7.13
CA VAL A 135 31.58 -5.81 7.04
C VAL A 135 30.16 -5.95 6.53
N GLU A 136 29.22 -5.36 7.26
CA GLU A 136 27.81 -5.28 6.89
C GLU A 136 27.38 -3.81 6.79
N TYR A 137 26.68 -3.47 5.71
CA TYR A 137 26.06 -2.17 5.55
C TYR A 137 24.78 -2.27 4.75
N PHE A 138 23.95 -1.23 4.85
CA PHE A 138 22.65 -1.14 4.18
C PHE A 138 22.70 -0.10 3.07
N ARG A 139 22.23 -0.47 1.88
CA ARG A 139 22.00 0.45 0.76
C ARG A 139 20.52 0.80 0.70
N TYR A 140 20.24 2.10 0.64
CA TYR A 140 18.90 2.65 0.60
C TYR A 140 18.63 3.24 -0.78
N ILE A 141 17.52 2.88 -1.41
CA ILE A 141 17.07 3.43 -2.70
C ILE A 141 15.62 3.88 -2.56
N ARG A 142 15.33 5.13 -2.93
CA ARG A 142 13.98 5.69 -2.93
C ARG A 142 13.62 6.19 -4.32
N PHE A 143 12.43 5.83 -4.80
CA PHE A 143 11.86 6.35 -6.03
C PHE A 143 10.85 7.45 -5.70
N PHE A 144 10.86 8.54 -6.46
CA PHE A 144 9.90 9.63 -6.33
C PHE A 144 8.97 9.65 -7.55
N PRO A 145 7.68 10.00 -7.37
CA PRO A 145 6.80 10.24 -8.51
C PRO A 145 7.30 11.47 -9.29
N ASN A 146 7.17 11.45 -10.62
CA ASN A 146 7.48 12.57 -11.51
C ASN A 146 6.33 13.57 -11.57
#